data_AF-A0A8V0ZV28-F1
#
_entry.id   AF-A0A8V0ZV28-F1
#
_cell.length_a   1.000
_cell.length_b   1.000
_cell.length_c   1.000
_cell.angle_alpha   90.00
_cell.angle_beta   90.00
_cell.angle_gamma   90.00
#
_symmetry.space_group_name_H-M   'P 1'
#
loop_
_entity.id
_entity.type
_entity.pdbx_description
1 polymer ?
#
loop_
_entity_poly.entity_id
_entity_poly.type
_entity_poly.pdbx_seq_one_letter_code
_entity_poly.pdbx_strand_id
1 'polypeptide(L)'
;MASAWHSAGLPPAAEERGGRLRAAKLRAAVERERQLEEAVRTGEEQRQQRERRRLQEERLAAELARLKHEELSDEKMRQQVRENSIELRELEKKLKSAYLNKERAAQIAEKEAMQYEKMKREAEIAQKMKEEHERAAKEESLAELRQNEEKIMYQQELEKQLEEQERKKQGVYEEFLKEKLMIDEIIRKIYEEDQMEKQLKLEKMRAIQTYIEEFKKEQAVWRQRKREEMEEENRRIVEFANNQRQREEDRMAKVRDMEEKKQRLQAMIAQNLEREQQKRDELERIRQELYLEEQLETDRKKEMAEIEKRIRQRLDLRQMYEEQFALKKIAQQAVQEEEEAFRQQMQAKFAEDDRVEQMNAQKRRMKQLEHRKAVEKLIEDRHKQFIADKERELEEWQLEEKRQANIRAVVEEERQKLLKEHASKLLGYLPRGVLKGEDDINMLGEEFRLAYQKRRGNPSSEES
;
A
#
# COMPACT_ATOMS: atom_id res chain seq x y z
N MET A 1 -2.80 -96.92 131.66
CA MET A 1 -1.63 -97.12 130.79
C MET A 1 -2.19 -97.42 129.40
N ALA A 2 -2.45 -96.39 128.60
CA ALA A 2 -1.48 -95.65 127.77
C ALA A 2 -1.09 -96.49 126.54
N SER A 3 -1.32 -96.10 125.28
CA SER A 3 -2.02 -94.97 124.67
C SER A 3 -2.33 -95.45 123.24
N ALA A 4 -3.60 -95.57 122.88
CA ALA A 4 -3.99 -95.62 121.47
C ALA A 4 -4.03 -94.18 120.95
N TRP A 5 -3.73 -93.93 119.67
CA TRP A 5 -4.56 -93.15 118.73
C TRP A 5 -3.92 -93.22 117.33
N HIS A 6 -4.79 -93.53 116.37
CA HIS A 6 -4.54 -93.87 114.97
C HIS A 6 -4.11 -92.65 114.13
N SER A 7 -3.55 -92.92 112.93
CA SER A 7 -4.10 -92.48 111.62
C SER A 7 -2.96 -92.44 110.58
N ALA A 8 -2.89 -93.44 109.69
CA ALA A 8 -3.37 -93.40 108.30
C ALA A 8 -2.26 -93.00 107.30
N GLY A 9 -1.93 -93.97 106.44
CA GLY A 9 -0.86 -93.87 105.46
C GLY A 9 -1.13 -92.86 104.34
N LEU A 10 -0.06 -92.19 103.92
CA LEU A 10 0.07 -91.59 102.60
C LEU A 10 0.88 -92.57 101.73
N PRO A 11 0.41 -92.91 100.51
CA PRO A 11 1.04 -93.96 99.71
C PRO A 11 2.42 -93.51 99.17
N PRO A 12 3.40 -94.42 99.01
CA PRO A 12 4.72 -94.15 98.43
C PRO A 12 4.65 -93.59 96.99
N ALA A 13 3.48 -93.71 96.34
CA ALA A 13 3.19 -93.08 95.06
C ALA A 13 3.21 -91.54 95.10
N ALA A 14 2.96 -90.89 96.24
CA ALA A 14 2.94 -89.43 96.33
C ALA A 14 4.37 -88.82 96.33
N GLU A 15 5.35 -89.49 96.93
CA GLU A 15 6.76 -89.08 96.88
C GLU A 15 7.40 -89.35 95.51
N GLU A 16 7.10 -90.48 94.87
CA GLU A 16 7.52 -90.73 93.49
C GLU A 16 6.87 -89.77 92.48
N ARG A 17 5.58 -89.45 92.65
CA ARG A 17 4.90 -88.43 91.81
C ARG A 17 5.47 -87.05 92.06
N GLY A 18 5.78 -86.69 93.31
CA GLY A 18 6.46 -85.44 93.66
C GLY A 18 7.87 -85.35 93.09
N GLY A 19 8.62 -86.45 93.12
CA GLY A 19 9.95 -86.57 92.49
C GLY A 19 9.90 -86.48 90.96
N ARG A 20 8.93 -87.15 90.32
CA ARG A 20 8.68 -87.03 88.87
C ARG A 20 8.21 -85.64 88.48
N LEU A 21 7.38 -84.97 89.29
CA LEU A 21 6.99 -83.56 89.07
C LEU A 21 8.19 -82.62 89.23
N ARG A 22 9.05 -82.83 90.22
CA ARG A 22 10.28 -82.05 90.41
C ARG A 22 11.26 -82.25 89.25
N ALA A 23 11.46 -83.48 88.80
CA ALA A 23 12.29 -83.79 87.63
C ALA A 23 11.69 -83.21 86.33
N ALA A 24 10.36 -83.27 86.16
CA ALA A 24 9.67 -82.65 85.02
C ALA A 24 9.75 -81.12 85.06
N LYS A 25 9.63 -80.49 86.24
CA LYS A 25 9.85 -79.05 86.41
C LYS A 25 11.29 -78.64 86.14
N LEU A 26 12.26 -79.44 86.57
CA LEU A 26 13.68 -79.21 86.30
C LEU A 26 13.98 -79.34 84.80
N ARG A 27 13.46 -80.39 84.15
CA ARG A 27 13.56 -80.57 82.69
C ARG A 27 12.88 -79.42 81.92
N ALA A 28 11.68 -79.02 82.33
CA ALA A 28 11.00 -77.87 81.74
C ALA A 28 11.73 -76.55 81.99
N ALA A 29 12.41 -76.38 83.13
CA ALA A 29 13.25 -75.22 83.40
C ALA A 29 14.49 -75.21 82.49
N VAL A 30 15.18 -76.35 82.36
CA VAL A 30 16.33 -76.52 81.45
C VAL A 30 15.92 -76.33 79.98
N GLU A 31 14.75 -76.84 79.57
CA GLU A 31 14.22 -76.64 78.23
C GLU A 31 13.85 -75.17 77.98
N ARG A 32 13.28 -74.48 78.98
CA ARG A 32 13.02 -73.03 78.90
C ARG A 32 14.31 -72.22 78.83
N GLU A 33 15.32 -72.57 79.63
CA GLU A 33 16.65 -71.94 79.55
C GLU A 33 17.26 -72.16 78.17
N ARG A 34 17.18 -73.38 77.62
CA ARG A 34 17.65 -73.67 76.26
C ARG A 34 16.90 -72.88 75.19
N GLN A 35 15.58 -72.74 75.32
CA GLN A 35 14.76 -71.93 74.41
C GLN A 35 15.10 -70.44 74.52
N LEU A 36 15.36 -69.94 75.72
CA LEU A 36 15.81 -68.57 75.95
C LEU A 36 17.20 -68.34 75.35
N GLU A 37 18.14 -69.27 75.53
CA GLU A 37 19.47 -69.22 74.93
C GLU A 37 19.41 -69.28 73.39
N GLU A 38 18.58 -70.16 72.82
CA GLU A 38 18.33 -70.25 71.38
C GLU A 38 17.67 -68.96 70.85
N ALA A 39 16.75 -68.35 71.59
CA ALA A 39 16.12 -67.07 71.24
C ALA A 39 17.10 -65.89 71.31
N VAL A 40 18.03 -65.90 72.27
CA VAL A 40 19.11 -64.89 72.37
C VAL A 40 20.09 -65.06 71.22
N ARG A 41 20.54 -66.28 70.93
CA ARG A 41 21.45 -66.57 69.79
C ARG A 41 20.84 -66.20 68.45
N THR A 42 19.60 -66.61 68.19
CA THR A 42 18.90 -66.24 66.94
C THR A 42 18.65 -64.73 66.86
N GLY A 43 18.36 -64.07 67.99
CA GLY A 43 18.26 -62.62 68.07
C GLY A 43 19.58 -61.89 67.77
N GLU A 44 20.71 -62.40 68.27
CA GLU A 44 22.05 -61.90 67.97
C GLU A 44 22.45 -62.12 66.51
N GLU A 45 22.19 -63.30 65.96
CA GLU A 45 22.42 -63.61 64.54
C GLU A 45 21.58 -62.69 63.63
N GLN A 46 20.31 -62.45 63.97
CA GLN A 46 19.47 -61.51 63.23
C GLN A 46 19.97 -60.07 63.33
N ARG A 47 20.46 -59.63 64.50
CA ARG A 47 21.09 -58.32 64.67
C ARG A 47 22.34 -58.20 63.80
N GLN A 48 23.23 -59.18 63.84
CA GLN A 48 24.43 -59.22 63.01
C GLN A 48 24.09 -59.25 61.51
N GLN A 49 23.08 -60.00 61.09
CA GLN A 49 22.62 -60.00 59.69
C GLN A 49 22.04 -58.63 59.28
N ARG A 50 21.25 -57.98 60.15
CA ARG A 50 20.73 -56.63 59.90
C ARG A 50 21.84 -55.60 59.82
N GLU A 51 22.84 -55.67 60.70
CA GLU A 51 24.01 -54.79 60.66
C GLU A 51 24.84 -55.00 59.39
N ARG A 52 25.07 -56.25 58.98
CA ARG A 52 25.76 -56.55 57.70
C ARG A 52 24.99 -56.00 56.49
N ARG A 53 23.65 -56.14 56.47
CA ARG A 53 22.79 -55.55 55.42
C ARG A 53 22.87 -54.03 55.42
N ARG A 54 22.77 -53.38 56.59
CA ARG A 54 22.92 -51.92 56.72
C ARG A 54 24.28 -51.44 56.23
N LEU A 55 25.37 -52.11 56.61
CA LEU A 55 26.71 -51.76 56.14
C LEU A 55 26.87 -51.93 54.62
N GLN A 56 26.24 -52.95 54.03
CA GLN A 56 26.20 -53.11 52.57
C GLN A 56 25.39 -51.99 51.90
N GLU A 57 24.21 -51.67 52.43
CA GLU A 57 23.37 -50.57 51.95
C GLU A 57 24.07 -49.22 52.08
N GLU A 58 24.77 -48.95 53.18
CA GLU A 58 25.56 -47.73 53.38
C GLU A 58 26.74 -47.63 52.40
N ARG A 59 27.44 -48.74 52.13
CA ARG A 59 28.50 -48.80 51.11
C ARG A 59 27.95 -48.51 49.72
N LEU A 60 26.84 -49.15 49.34
CA LEU A 60 26.18 -48.92 48.07
C LEU A 60 25.67 -47.47 47.96
N ALA A 61 25.08 -46.93 49.03
CA ALA A 61 24.63 -45.54 49.06
C ALA A 61 25.80 -44.56 48.94
N ALA A 62 26.93 -44.84 49.57
CA ALA A 62 28.14 -44.03 49.46
C ALA A 62 28.76 -44.09 48.05
N GLU A 63 28.80 -45.28 47.42
CA GLU A 63 29.24 -45.44 46.04
C GLU A 63 28.31 -44.71 45.06
N LEU A 64 26.99 -44.85 45.22
CA LEU A 64 26.00 -44.12 44.43
C LEU A 64 26.11 -42.60 44.63
N ALA A 65 26.36 -42.13 45.85
CA ALA A 65 26.58 -40.72 46.13
C ALA A 65 27.86 -40.19 45.48
N ARG A 66 28.94 -40.99 45.45
CA ARG A 66 30.18 -40.67 44.74
C ARG A 66 29.96 -40.57 43.24
N LEU A 67 29.33 -41.58 42.63
CA LEU A 67 29.02 -41.56 41.20
C LEU A 67 28.16 -40.35 40.82
N LYS A 68 27.11 -40.05 41.58
CA LYS A 68 26.29 -38.85 41.35
C LYS A 68 27.09 -37.56 41.52
N HIS A 69 28.02 -37.50 42.46
CA HIS A 69 28.86 -36.32 42.64
C HIS A 69 29.85 -36.14 41.49
N GLU A 70 30.42 -37.22 40.98
CA GLU A 70 31.28 -37.23 39.79
C GLU A 70 30.48 -36.79 38.56
N GLU A 71 29.29 -37.35 38.33
CA GLU A 71 28.38 -36.94 37.25
C GLU A 71 28.06 -35.44 37.30
N LEU A 72 27.68 -34.92 38.48
CA LEU A 72 27.38 -33.50 38.67
C LEU A 72 28.62 -32.61 38.47
N SER A 73 29.79 -33.09 38.89
CA SER A 73 31.05 -32.36 38.72
C SER A 73 31.42 -32.29 37.23
N ASP A 74 31.27 -33.40 36.51
CA ASP A 74 31.49 -33.48 35.07
C ASP A 74 30.49 -32.62 34.28
N GLU A 75 29.21 -32.64 34.67
CA GLU A 75 28.20 -31.77 34.05
C GLU A 75 28.51 -30.29 34.28
N LYS A 76 28.89 -29.90 35.50
CA LYS A 76 29.28 -28.50 35.80
C LYS A 76 30.55 -28.10 35.05
N MET A 77 31.54 -29.00 34.96
CA MET A 77 32.73 -28.76 34.16
C MET A 77 32.35 -28.56 32.68
N ARG A 78 31.50 -29.43 32.12
CA ARG A 78 31.00 -29.30 30.74
C ARG A 78 30.20 -28.01 30.54
N GLN A 79 29.39 -27.60 31.52
CA GLN A 79 28.67 -26.31 31.49
C GLN A 79 29.66 -25.13 31.43
N GLN A 80 30.68 -25.10 32.29
CA GLN A 80 31.72 -24.08 32.24
C GLN A 80 32.45 -24.07 30.89
N VAL A 81 32.74 -25.24 30.32
CA VAL A 81 33.35 -25.35 28.99
C VAL A 81 32.42 -24.82 27.90
N ARG A 82 31.12 -25.13 27.93
CA ARG A 82 30.13 -24.57 26.98
C ARG A 82 30.03 -23.05 27.06
N GLU A 83 30.00 -22.51 28.28
CA GLU A 83 29.90 -21.07 28.50
C GLU A 83 31.17 -20.33 28.09
N ASN A 84 32.35 -20.88 28.38
CA ASN A 84 33.63 -20.22 28.14
C ASN A 84 34.20 -20.48 26.73
N SER A 85 33.84 -21.59 26.08
CA SER A 85 34.33 -21.92 24.74
C SER A 85 33.67 -21.04 23.67
N ILE A 86 34.50 -20.31 22.94
CA ILE A 86 34.07 -19.48 21.81
C ILE A 86 33.51 -20.36 20.68
N GLU A 87 34.14 -21.50 20.39
CA GLU A 87 33.73 -22.42 19.32
C GLU A 87 32.31 -22.94 19.52
N LEU A 88 31.98 -23.37 20.75
CA LEU A 88 30.65 -23.89 21.07
C LEU A 88 29.59 -22.79 21.00
N ARG A 89 29.91 -21.58 21.47
CA ARG A 89 29.01 -20.43 21.41
C ARG A 89 28.75 -20.00 19.97
N GLU A 90 29.76 -20.00 19.11
CA GLU A 90 29.62 -19.71 17.68
C GLU A 90 28.79 -20.79 16.97
N LEU A 91 29.03 -22.06 17.30
CA LEU A 91 28.22 -23.16 16.79
C LEU A 91 26.75 -22.99 17.21
N GLU A 92 26.49 -22.70 18.48
CA GLU A 92 25.13 -22.49 18.98
C GLU A 92 24.45 -21.29 18.29
N LYS A 93 25.18 -20.19 18.06
CA LYS A 93 24.67 -19.04 17.28
C LYS A 93 24.31 -19.44 15.85
N LYS A 94 25.16 -20.23 15.19
CA LYS A 94 24.90 -20.75 13.83
C LYS A 94 23.70 -21.71 13.81
N LEU A 95 23.53 -22.53 14.84
CA LEU A 95 22.37 -23.41 14.96
C LEU A 95 21.08 -22.61 15.21
N LYS A 96 21.12 -21.59 16.07
CA LYS A 96 19.99 -20.67 16.28
C LYS A 96 19.58 -19.95 15.00
N SER A 97 20.54 -19.43 14.22
CA SER A 97 20.22 -18.80 12.94
C SER A 97 19.64 -19.79 11.93
N ALA A 98 20.09 -21.05 11.94
CA ALA A 98 19.52 -22.11 11.12
C ALA A 98 18.04 -22.36 11.45
N TYR A 99 17.67 -22.40 12.74
CA TYR A 99 16.26 -22.52 13.15
C TYR A 99 15.43 -21.33 12.67
N LEU A 100 15.93 -20.11 12.85
CA LEU A 100 15.26 -18.91 12.34
C LEU A 100 15.07 -18.94 10.82
N ASN A 101 16.06 -19.43 10.07
CA ASN A 101 15.96 -19.57 8.62
C ASN A 101 14.95 -20.65 8.22
N LYS A 102 14.89 -21.76 8.94
CA LYS A 102 13.87 -22.81 8.74
C LYS A 102 12.47 -22.27 8.99
N GLU A 103 12.27 -21.54 10.09
CA GLU A 103 11.00 -20.89 10.42
C GLU A 103 10.60 -19.85 9.38
N ARG A 104 11.55 -19.01 8.95
CA ARG A 104 11.32 -18.03 7.87
C ARG A 104 10.90 -18.73 6.58
N ALA A 105 11.54 -19.82 6.20
CA ALA A 105 11.16 -20.58 5.01
C ALA A 105 9.73 -21.15 5.12
N ALA A 106 9.35 -21.66 6.30
CA ALA A 106 7.98 -22.10 6.56
C ALA A 106 6.97 -20.94 6.45
N GLN A 107 7.30 -19.76 6.99
CA GLN A 107 6.45 -18.56 6.88
C GLN A 107 6.29 -18.08 5.44
N ILE A 108 7.37 -18.13 4.64
CA ILE A 108 7.31 -17.77 3.21
C ILE A 108 6.37 -18.74 2.47
N ALA A 109 6.55 -20.05 2.68
CA ALA A 109 5.69 -21.07 2.08
C ALA A 109 4.22 -20.92 2.51
N GLU A 110 3.95 -20.60 3.77
CA GLU A 110 2.60 -20.31 4.27
C GLU A 110 2.01 -19.06 3.60
N LYS A 111 2.80 -18.00 3.49
CA LYS A 111 2.38 -16.75 2.81
C LYS A 111 2.08 -16.99 1.33
N GLU A 112 2.90 -17.76 0.64
CA GLU A 112 2.69 -18.14 -0.77
C GLU A 112 1.42 -18.98 -0.92
N ALA A 113 1.19 -19.96 -0.04
CA ALA A 113 -0.05 -20.74 -0.03
C ALA A 113 -1.28 -19.84 0.20
N MET A 114 -1.20 -18.92 1.15
CA MET A 114 -2.26 -17.93 1.42
C MET A 114 -2.51 -17.00 0.23
N GLN A 115 -1.46 -16.58 -0.49
CA GLN A 115 -1.60 -15.78 -1.71
C GLN A 115 -2.30 -16.58 -2.82
N TYR A 116 -1.91 -17.83 -3.01
CA TYR A 116 -2.53 -18.71 -4.00
C TYR A 116 -4.02 -18.92 -3.69
N GLU A 117 -4.38 -19.15 -2.42
CA GLU A 117 -5.78 -19.23 -2.01
C GLU A 117 -6.55 -17.93 -2.29
N LYS A 118 -5.96 -16.77 -2.00
CA LYS A 118 -6.58 -15.47 -2.30
C LYS A 118 -6.82 -15.28 -3.79
N MET A 119 -5.82 -15.56 -4.63
CA MET A 119 -5.97 -15.50 -6.08
C MET A 119 -7.08 -16.42 -6.58
N LYS A 120 -7.20 -17.62 -6.01
CA LYS A 120 -8.29 -18.55 -6.34
C LYS A 120 -9.66 -17.96 -5.97
N ARG A 121 -9.81 -17.40 -4.76
CA ARG A 121 -11.05 -16.74 -4.32
C ARG A 121 -11.40 -15.52 -5.17
N GLU A 122 -10.41 -14.69 -5.52
CA GLU A 122 -10.61 -13.52 -6.39
C GLU A 122 -11.04 -13.94 -7.80
N ALA A 123 -10.46 -15.01 -8.35
CA ALA A 123 -10.89 -15.57 -9.63
C ALA A 123 -12.33 -16.09 -9.58
N GLU A 124 -12.74 -16.78 -8.50
CA GLU A 124 -14.12 -17.22 -8.30
C GLU A 124 -15.10 -16.03 -8.20
N ILE A 125 -14.71 -14.95 -7.51
CA ILE A 125 -15.51 -13.72 -7.43
C ILE A 125 -15.62 -13.06 -8.81
N ALA A 126 -14.50 -12.91 -9.53
CA ALA A 126 -14.49 -12.31 -10.86
C ALA A 126 -15.37 -13.09 -11.84
N GLN A 127 -15.37 -14.43 -11.76
CA GLN A 127 -16.25 -15.27 -12.56
C GLN A 127 -17.72 -14.99 -12.26
N LYS A 128 -18.12 -14.95 -10.98
CA LYS A 128 -19.50 -14.62 -10.58
C LYS A 128 -19.91 -13.22 -11.03
N MET A 129 -19.03 -12.22 -10.87
CA MET A 129 -19.30 -10.86 -11.33
C MET A 129 -19.50 -10.80 -12.85
N LYS A 130 -18.71 -11.55 -13.61
CA LYS A 130 -18.86 -11.65 -15.06
C LYS A 130 -20.20 -12.29 -15.44
N GLU A 131 -20.59 -13.37 -14.77
CA GLU A 131 -21.89 -14.02 -14.99
C GLU A 131 -23.06 -13.07 -14.72
N GLU A 132 -23.02 -12.28 -13.63
CA GLU A 132 -24.04 -11.27 -13.35
C GLU A 132 -24.05 -10.13 -14.38
N HIS A 133 -22.88 -9.65 -14.81
CA HIS A 133 -22.80 -8.65 -15.88
C HIS A 133 -23.38 -9.17 -17.21
N GLU A 134 -23.09 -10.43 -17.58
CA GLU A 134 -23.64 -11.04 -18.78
C GLU A 134 -25.17 -11.20 -18.69
N ARG A 135 -25.72 -11.48 -17.50
CA ARG A 135 -27.18 -11.50 -17.29
C ARG A 135 -27.80 -10.12 -17.46
N ALA A 136 -27.22 -9.10 -16.83
CA ALA A 136 -27.70 -7.73 -16.95
C ALA A 136 -27.65 -7.23 -18.40
N ALA A 137 -26.57 -7.51 -19.13
CA ALA A 137 -26.44 -7.13 -20.54
C ALA A 137 -27.49 -7.81 -21.45
N LYS A 138 -27.83 -9.08 -21.17
CA LYS A 138 -28.92 -9.77 -21.88
C LYS A 138 -30.28 -9.13 -21.60
N GLU A 139 -30.54 -8.73 -20.35
CA GLU A 139 -31.78 -8.08 -19.97
C GLU A 139 -31.92 -6.68 -20.62
N GLU A 140 -30.84 -5.92 -20.65
CA GLU A 140 -30.77 -4.62 -21.34
C GLU A 140 -31.01 -4.79 -22.85
N SER A 141 -30.34 -5.74 -23.49
CA SER A 141 -30.56 -6.06 -24.91
C SER A 141 -32.02 -6.45 -25.21
N LEU A 142 -32.65 -7.23 -24.33
CA LEU A 142 -34.08 -7.57 -24.47
C LEU A 142 -34.98 -6.34 -24.29
N ALA A 143 -34.65 -5.44 -23.38
CA ALA A 143 -35.40 -4.18 -23.19
C ALA A 143 -35.26 -3.26 -24.41
N GLU A 144 -34.07 -3.15 -25.00
CA GLU A 144 -33.84 -2.41 -26.25
C GLU A 144 -34.63 -2.98 -27.42
N LEU A 145 -34.67 -4.32 -27.55
CA LEU A 145 -35.48 -4.98 -28.58
C LEU A 145 -36.97 -4.61 -28.44
N ARG A 146 -37.52 -4.65 -27.21
CA ARG A 146 -38.91 -4.23 -26.96
C ARG A 146 -39.15 -2.77 -27.33
N GLN A 147 -38.26 -1.86 -26.94
CA GLN A 147 -38.39 -0.45 -27.32
C GLN A 147 -38.32 -0.25 -28.84
N ASN A 148 -37.49 -1.02 -29.53
CA ASN A 148 -37.40 -0.97 -30.99
C ASN A 148 -38.68 -1.51 -31.64
N GLU A 149 -39.25 -2.59 -31.13
CA GLU A 149 -40.56 -3.10 -31.57
C GLU A 149 -41.65 -2.04 -31.38
N GLU A 150 -41.71 -1.38 -30.22
CA GLU A 150 -42.66 -0.29 -29.95
C GLU A 150 -42.48 0.89 -30.92
N LYS A 151 -41.23 1.29 -31.21
CA LYS A 151 -40.92 2.34 -32.20
C LYS A 151 -41.38 1.96 -33.61
N ILE A 152 -41.19 0.70 -34.02
CA ILE A 152 -41.64 0.21 -35.32
C ILE A 152 -43.16 0.26 -35.41
N MET A 153 -43.86 -0.19 -34.36
CA MET A 153 -45.33 -0.14 -34.30
C MET A 153 -45.85 1.30 -34.38
N TYR A 154 -45.22 2.23 -33.66
CA TYR A 154 -45.55 3.65 -33.71
C TYR A 154 -45.31 4.28 -35.09
N GLN A 155 -44.21 3.92 -35.75
CA GLN A 155 -43.92 4.37 -37.12
C GLN A 155 -45.00 3.88 -38.11
N GLN A 156 -45.39 2.61 -38.04
CA GLN A 156 -46.45 2.06 -38.87
C GLN A 156 -47.80 2.77 -38.65
N GLU A 157 -48.09 3.19 -37.42
CA GLU A 157 -49.31 3.92 -37.10
C GLU A 157 -49.28 5.36 -37.65
N LEU A 158 -48.14 6.03 -37.60
CA LEU A 158 -47.94 7.34 -38.25
C LEU A 158 -48.06 7.25 -39.77
N GLU A 159 -47.48 6.22 -40.39
CA GLU A 159 -47.61 5.99 -41.84
C GLU A 159 -49.07 5.84 -42.26
N LYS A 160 -49.86 5.06 -41.49
CA LYS A 160 -51.32 4.93 -41.73
C LYS A 160 -52.05 6.27 -41.61
N GLN A 161 -51.68 7.10 -40.63
CA GLN A 161 -52.29 8.43 -40.49
C GLN A 161 -51.96 9.34 -41.69
N LEU A 162 -50.73 9.28 -42.21
CA LEU A 162 -50.32 10.01 -43.40
C LEU A 162 -51.07 9.53 -44.64
N GLU A 163 -51.17 8.21 -44.85
CA GLU A 163 -51.97 7.63 -45.94
C GLU A 163 -53.43 8.08 -45.87
N GLU A 164 -54.02 8.13 -44.67
CA GLU A 164 -55.39 8.58 -44.48
C GLU A 164 -55.57 10.07 -44.78
N GLN A 165 -54.60 10.91 -44.41
CA GLN A 165 -54.59 12.33 -44.79
C GLN A 165 -54.45 12.52 -46.31
N GLU A 166 -53.62 11.74 -46.97
CA GLU A 166 -53.47 11.77 -48.42
C GLU A 166 -54.77 11.35 -49.13
N ARG A 167 -55.43 10.29 -48.66
CA ARG A 167 -56.75 9.90 -49.17
C ARG A 167 -57.80 10.99 -48.99
N LYS A 168 -57.81 11.68 -47.84
CA LYS A 168 -58.70 12.83 -47.60
C LYS A 168 -58.42 13.97 -48.58
N LYS A 169 -57.15 14.28 -48.84
CA LYS A 169 -56.76 15.29 -49.84
C LYS A 169 -57.20 14.90 -51.25
N GLN A 170 -57.07 13.63 -51.63
CA GLN A 170 -57.55 13.10 -52.91
C GLN A 170 -59.07 13.25 -53.03
N GLY A 171 -59.84 12.90 -52.00
CA GLY A 171 -61.30 13.07 -51.98
C GLY A 171 -61.74 14.52 -52.15
N VAL A 172 -61.11 15.45 -51.42
CA VAL A 172 -61.38 16.91 -51.56
C VAL A 172 -61.04 17.40 -52.97
N TYR A 173 -59.95 16.91 -53.56
CA TYR A 173 -59.57 17.27 -54.92
C TYR A 173 -60.58 16.76 -55.97
N GLU A 174 -61.10 15.54 -55.80
CA GLU A 174 -62.17 15.00 -56.65
C GLU A 174 -63.47 15.79 -56.54
N GLU A 175 -63.86 16.20 -55.33
CA GLU A 175 -65.01 17.06 -55.09
C GLU A 175 -64.84 18.42 -55.77
N PHE A 176 -63.67 19.04 -55.60
CA PHE A 176 -63.33 20.30 -56.27
C PHE A 176 -63.44 20.19 -57.81
N LEU A 177 -62.99 19.09 -58.41
CA LEU A 177 -63.12 18.87 -59.85
C LEU A 177 -64.58 18.76 -60.28
N LYS A 178 -65.44 18.09 -59.50
CA LYS A 178 -66.88 18.00 -59.78
C LYS A 178 -67.55 19.38 -59.67
N GLU A 179 -67.23 20.15 -58.65
CA GLU A 179 -67.74 21.53 -58.48
C GLU A 179 -67.29 22.43 -59.64
N LYS A 180 -66.02 22.34 -60.05
CA LYS A 180 -65.51 23.11 -61.19
C LYS A 180 -66.28 22.80 -62.47
N LEU A 181 -66.51 21.52 -62.78
CA LEU A 181 -67.29 21.12 -63.95
C LEU A 181 -68.72 21.66 -63.90
N MET A 182 -69.35 21.63 -62.72
CA MET A 182 -70.69 22.19 -62.52
C MET A 182 -70.72 23.72 -62.69
N ILE A 183 -69.70 24.43 -62.19
CA ILE A 183 -69.54 25.88 -62.37
C ILE A 183 -69.35 26.21 -63.86
N ASP A 184 -68.51 25.46 -64.56
CA ASP A 184 -68.27 25.65 -66.00
C ASP A 184 -69.57 25.45 -66.82
N GLU A 185 -70.43 24.51 -66.44
CA GLU A 185 -71.76 24.34 -67.05
C GLU A 185 -72.70 25.52 -66.78
N ILE A 186 -72.68 26.08 -65.57
CA ILE A 186 -73.48 27.28 -65.21
C ILE A 186 -73.01 28.47 -66.02
N ILE A 187 -71.69 28.69 -66.12
CA ILE A 187 -71.10 29.78 -66.90
C ILE A 187 -71.52 29.65 -68.38
N ARG A 188 -71.49 28.43 -68.94
CA ARG A 188 -71.93 28.19 -70.32
C ARG A 188 -73.40 28.59 -70.53
N LYS A 189 -74.29 28.23 -69.61
CA LYS A 189 -75.71 28.61 -69.67
C LYS A 189 -75.92 30.13 -69.59
N ILE A 190 -75.17 30.83 -68.74
CA ILE A 190 -75.22 32.30 -68.65
C ILE A 190 -74.81 32.94 -69.98
N TYR A 191 -73.73 32.46 -70.61
CA TYR A 191 -73.30 32.98 -71.91
C TYR A 191 -74.34 32.72 -73.01
N GLU A 192 -74.99 31.57 -73.01
CA GLU A 192 -76.07 31.25 -73.95
C GLU A 192 -77.29 32.17 -73.74
N GLU A 193 -77.70 32.41 -72.49
CA GLU A 193 -78.81 33.33 -72.15
C GLU A 193 -78.50 34.79 -72.52
N ASP A 194 -77.29 35.28 -72.23
CA ASP A 194 -76.85 36.64 -72.58
C ASP A 194 -76.83 36.88 -74.10
N GLN A 195 -76.48 35.85 -74.89
CA GLN A 195 -76.50 35.95 -76.36
C GLN A 195 -77.94 36.04 -76.89
N MET A 196 -78.86 35.26 -76.33
CA MET A 196 -80.28 35.32 -76.68
C MET A 196 -80.90 36.68 -76.31
N GLU A 197 -80.55 37.24 -75.15
CA GLU A 197 -81.04 38.55 -74.73
C GLU A 197 -80.55 39.69 -75.65
N LYS A 198 -79.30 39.62 -76.11
CA LYS A 198 -78.73 40.57 -77.08
C LYS A 198 -79.47 40.53 -78.42
N GLN A 199 -79.82 39.34 -78.92
CA GLN A 199 -80.57 39.19 -80.16
C GLN A 199 -81.98 39.80 -80.05
N LEU A 200 -82.70 39.52 -78.96
CA LEU A 200 -84.03 40.10 -78.70
C LEU A 200 -84.00 41.64 -78.57
N LYS A 201 -82.93 42.22 -77.99
CA LYS A 201 -82.76 43.68 -77.93
C LYS A 201 -82.58 44.30 -79.33
N LEU A 202 -81.79 43.66 -80.20
CA LEU A 202 -81.57 44.14 -81.57
C LEU A 202 -82.86 44.13 -82.40
N GLU A 203 -83.71 43.11 -82.24
CA GLU A 203 -85.01 43.03 -82.92
C GLU A 203 -85.97 44.14 -82.46
N LYS A 204 -86.02 44.42 -81.15
CA LYS A 204 -86.82 45.54 -80.60
C LYS A 204 -86.33 46.90 -81.11
N MET A 205 -85.02 47.11 -81.20
CA MET A 205 -84.46 48.35 -81.75
C MET A 205 -84.84 48.54 -83.23
N ARG A 206 -84.80 47.48 -84.05
CA ARG A 206 -85.20 47.54 -85.47
C ARG A 206 -86.68 47.92 -85.63
N ALA A 207 -87.57 47.38 -84.80
CA ALA A 207 -88.99 47.70 -84.82
C ALA A 207 -89.29 49.16 -84.39
N ILE A 208 -88.53 49.70 -83.44
CA ILE A 208 -88.65 51.12 -83.03
C ILE A 208 -88.12 52.04 -84.14
N GLN A 209 -87.04 51.64 -84.82
CA GLN A 209 -86.44 52.43 -85.90
C GLN A 209 -87.40 52.63 -87.08
N THR A 210 -88.11 51.58 -87.50
CA THR A 210 -89.12 51.65 -88.57
C THR A 210 -90.28 52.56 -88.18
N TYR A 211 -90.75 52.49 -86.93
CA TYR A 211 -91.83 53.35 -86.42
C TYR A 211 -91.44 54.84 -86.38
N ILE A 212 -90.18 55.14 -86.03
CA ILE A 212 -89.66 56.51 -86.02
C ILE A 212 -89.55 57.09 -87.44
N GLU A 213 -89.15 56.29 -88.43
CA GLU A 213 -89.03 56.74 -89.81
C GLU A 213 -90.38 57.10 -90.43
N GLU A 214 -91.44 56.34 -90.12
CA GLU A 214 -92.81 56.64 -90.53
C GLU A 214 -93.31 57.94 -89.88
N PHE A 215 -93.11 58.11 -88.57
CA PHE A 215 -93.48 59.34 -87.85
C PHE A 215 -92.74 60.59 -88.39
N LYS A 216 -91.46 60.45 -88.76
CA LYS A 216 -90.67 61.57 -89.33
C LYS A 216 -91.17 62.04 -90.69
N LYS A 217 -91.70 61.12 -91.52
CA LYS A 217 -92.30 61.48 -92.83
C LYS A 217 -93.57 62.30 -92.65
N GLU A 218 -94.43 61.92 -91.70
CA GLU A 218 -95.66 62.66 -91.38
C GLU A 218 -95.36 64.05 -90.78
N GLN A 219 -94.34 64.15 -89.92
CA GLN A 219 -93.94 65.40 -89.29
C GLN A 219 -93.26 66.40 -90.25
N ALA A 220 -92.65 65.91 -91.34
CA ALA A 220 -92.05 66.77 -92.36
C ALA A 220 -93.12 67.50 -93.19
N VAL A 221 -94.23 66.82 -93.50
CA VAL A 221 -95.39 67.39 -94.19
C VAL A 221 -96.07 68.47 -93.33
N TRP A 222 -96.13 68.27 -92.01
CA TRP A 222 -96.66 69.27 -91.08
C TRP A 222 -95.76 70.51 -90.93
N ARG A 223 -94.43 70.31 -90.89
CA ARG A 223 -93.46 71.42 -90.73
C ARG A 223 -93.37 72.37 -91.92
N GLN A 224 -93.57 71.89 -93.15
CA GLN A 224 -93.65 72.78 -94.31
C GLN A 224 -94.84 73.75 -94.20
N ARG A 225 -96.01 73.24 -93.80
CA ARG A 225 -97.23 74.06 -93.61
C ARG A 225 -97.09 75.13 -92.53
N LYS A 226 -96.36 74.85 -91.44
CA LYS A 226 -96.19 75.80 -90.33
C LYS A 226 -95.08 76.83 -90.54
N ARG A 227 -94.08 76.56 -91.40
CA ARG A 227 -92.99 77.52 -91.69
C ARG A 227 -93.47 78.71 -92.51
N GLU A 228 -94.39 78.50 -93.43
CA GLU A 228 -94.97 79.58 -94.24
C GLU A 228 -95.75 80.59 -93.36
N GLU A 229 -96.38 80.15 -92.28
CA GLU A 229 -97.09 81.03 -91.33
C GLU A 229 -96.15 81.79 -90.37
N MET A 230 -94.99 81.22 -90.01
CA MET A 230 -94.08 81.79 -89.00
C MET A 230 -93.09 82.84 -89.56
N GLU A 231 -92.77 82.80 -90.85
CA GLU A 231 -91.89 83.83 -91.47
C GLU A 231 -92.55 85.21 -91.51
N GLU A 232 -93.87 85.29 -91.46
CA GLU A 232 -94.61 86.55 -91.39
C GLU A 232 -94.56 87.20 -89.99
N GLU A 233 -94.47 86.41 -88.91
CA GLU A 233 -94.42 86.92 -87.53
C GLU A 233 -92.99 87.24 -87.04
N ASN A 234 -91.98 86.51 -87.50
CA ASN A 234 -90.61 86.61 -86.96
C ASN A 234 -89.85 87.89 -87.35
N ARG A 235 -90.38 88.71 -88.27
CA ARG A 235 -89.82 90.04 -88.58
C ARG A 235 -90.01 91.05 -87.44
N ARG A 236 -90.88 90.78 -86.45
CA ARG A 236 -91.23 91.72 -85.38
C ARG A 236 -90.45 91.54 -84.06
N ILE A 237 -89.66 90.47 -83.89
CA ILE A 237 -89.07 90.08 -82.58
C ILE A 237 -87.59 90.47 -82.40
N VAL A 238 -86.82 90.67 -83.48
CA VAL A 238 -85.36 90.89 -83.42
C VAL A 238 -84.96 92.17 -82.66
N GLU A 239 -85.85 93.15 -82.54
CA GLU A 239 -85.52 94.48 -82.01
C GLU A 239 -85.39 94.53 -80.47
N PHE A 240 -85.80 93.48 -79.72
CA PHE A 240 -85.86 93.53 -78.25
C PHE A 240 -84.63 92.94 -77.49
N ALA A 241 -83.80 92.10 -78.11
CA ALA A 241 -82.89 91.19 -77.39
C ALA A 241 -81.49 91.72 -76.99
N ASN A 242 -81.03 92.87 -77.48
CA ASN A 242 -79.61 93.26 -77.33
C ASN A 242 -79.18 93.83 -75.96
N ASN A 243 -80.08 94.08 -75.00
CA ASN A 243 -79.75 94.89 -73.81
C ASN A 243 -79.37 94.14 -72.51
N GLN A 244 -79.30 92.80 -72.45
CA GLN A 244 -79.21 92.06 -71.16
C GLN A 244 -77.84 91.46 -70.77
N ARG A 245 -76.83 91.37 -71.64
CA ARG A 245 -75.67 90.45 -71.45
C ARG A 245 -74.46 90.90 -70.59
N GLN A 246 -74.41 92.07 -69.95
CA GLN A 246 -73.14 92.62 -69.41
C GLN A 246 -72.81 92.43 -67.89
N ARG A 247 -73.46 91.53 -67.13
CA ARG A 247 -73.37 91.58 -65.63
C ARG A 247 -72.72 90.41 -64.85
N GLU A 248 -72.22 89.33 -65.45
CA GLU A 248 -71.88 88.09 -64.70
C GLU A 248 -70.39 87.78 -64.33
N GLU A 249 -69.36 88.50 -64.81
CA GLU A 249 -67.98 87.95 -64.83
C GLU A 249 -67.06 88.05 -63.57
N ASP A 250 -67.40 88.74 -62.46
CA ASP A 250 -66.39 89.17 -61.43
C ASP A 250 -66.09 88.28 -60.18
N ARG A 251 -66.63 87.04 -60.02
CA ARG A 251 -66.65 86.36 -58.68
C ARG A 251 -65.50 85.41 -58.26
N MET A 252 -64.55 84.99 -59.12
CA MET A 252 -63.80 83.71 -58.93
C MET A 252 -62.39 83.70 -58.28
N ALA A 253 -61.85 84.77 -57.67
CA ALA A 253 -60.38 84.87 -57.42
C ALA A 253 -59.77 84.58 -56.00
N LYS A 254 -60.51 84.28 -54.91
CA LYS A 254 -59.97 84.42 -53.52
C LYS A 254 -59.49 83.16 -52.74
N VAL A 255 -59.42 81.95 -53.30
CA VAL A 255 -59.35 80.69 -52.50
C VAL A 255 -57.93 80.10 -52.22
N ARG A 256 -56.84 80.54 -52.87
CA ARG A 256 -55.59 79.74 -52.97
C ARG A 256 -54.51 79.88 -51.86
N ASP A 257 -54.66 80.70 -50.82
CA ASP A 257 -53.52 81.16 -49.98
C ASP A 257 -53.24 80.41 -48.64
N MET A 258 -53.97 79.34 -48.27
CA MET A 258 -53.96 78.82 -46.88
C MET A 258 -53.07 77.58 -46.59
N GLU A 259 -52.35 77.02 -47.57
CA GLU A 259 -51.79 75.65 -47.48
C GLU A 259 -50.32 75.54 -46.98
N GLU A 260 -49.53 76.62 -46.97
CA GLU A 260 -48.06 76.55 -46.76
C GLU A 260 -47.56 76.42 -45.29
N LYS A 261 -48.39 76.52 -44.25
CA LYS A 261 -47.91 76.68 -42.85
C LYS A 261 -47.62 75.37 -42.07
N LYS A 262 -47.91 74.18 -42.62
CA LYS A 262 -47.92 72.90 -41.85
C LYS A 262 -46.54 72.19 -41.71
N GLN A 263 -45.53 72.53 -42.51
CA GLN A 263 -44.29 71.74 -42.63
C GLN A 263 -43.19 71.99 -41.56
N ARG A 264 -43.30 73.00 -40.69
CA ARG A 264 -42.20 73.40 -39.78
C ARG A 264 -42.10 72.59 -38.47
N LEU A 265 -43.05 71.73 -38.12
CA LEU A 265 -43.12 71.07 -36.80
C LEU A 265 -42.36 69.73 -36.70
N GLN A 266 -41.99 69.08 -37.82
CA GLN A 266 -41.42 67.73 -37.83
C GLN A 266 -39.89 67.66 -37.57
N ALA A 267 -39.14 68.76 -37.64
CA ALA A 267 -37.67 68.75 -37.56
C ALA A 267 -37.08 68.68 -36.13
N MET A 268 -37.88 68.90 -35.07
CA MET A 268 -37.35 69.14 -33.71
C MET A 268 -37.16 67.89 -32.84
N ILE A 269 -37.68 66.72 -33.25
CA ILE A 269 -37.71 65.49 -32.43
C ILE A 269 -36.47 64.60 -32.61
N ALA A 270 -35.76 64.69 -33.74
CA ALA A 270 -34.63 63.82 -34.06
C ALA A 270 -33.33 64.12 -33.27
N GLN A 271 -33.17 65.34 -32.73
CA GLN A 271 -31.88 65.80 -32.17
C GLN A 271 -31.62 65.35 -30.71
N ASN A 272 -32.63 64.86 -29.99
CA ASN A 272 -32.51 64.54 -28.56
C ASN A 272 -32.17 63.06 -28.25
N LEU A 273 -32.28 62.15 -29.22
CA LEU A 273 -32.07 60.70 -28.99
C LEU A 273 -30.59 60.27 -29.11
N GLU A 274 -29.77 61.03 -29.84
CA GLU A 274 -28.39 60.66 -30.20
C GLU A 274 -27.35 61.01 -29.10
N ARG A 275 -27.68 61.93 -28.18
CA ARG A 275 -26.76 62.42 -27.12
C ARG A 275 -26.66 61.54 -25.88
N GLU A 276 -27.62 60.63 -25.66
CA GLU A 276 -27.66 59.77 -24.45
C GLU A 276 -26.97 58.41 -24.66
N GLN A 277 -26.84 57.90 -25.89
CA GLN A 277 -26.15 56.63 -26.16
C GLN A 277 -24.62 56.76 -26.12
N GLN A 278 -24.05 57.88 -26.57
CA GLN A 278 -22.58 58.06 -26.63
C GLN A 278 -21.89 58.12 -25.25
N LYS A 279 -22.60 58.48 -24.17
CA LYS A 279 -22.03 58.59 -22.82
C LYS A 279 -21.90 57.25 -22.08
N ARG A 280 -22.60 56.20 -22.52
CA ARG A 280 -22.57 54.88 -21.87
C ARG A 280 -21.42 54.02 -22.40
N ASP A 281 -21.09 54.14 -23.68
CA ASP A 281 -20.05 53.33 -24.33
C ASP A 281 -18.61 53.78 -23.99
N GLU A 282 -18.41 55.03 -23.55
CA GLU A 282 -17.09 55.56 -23.16
C GLU A 282 -16.65 55.10 -21.75
N LEU A 283 -17.59 54.77 -20.86
CA LEU A 283 -17.29 54.35 -19.47
C LEU A 283 -16.93 52.86 -19.36
N GLU A 284 -17.40 52.01 -20.27
CA GLU A 284 -17.11 50.57 -20.25
C GLU A 284 -15.75 50.20 -20.88
N ARG A 285 -15.24 51.02 -21.82
CA ARG A 285 -13.92 50.79 -22.45
C ARG A 285 -12.74 51.07 -21.52
N ILE A 286 -12.82 52.10 -20.69
CA ILE A 286 -11.72 52.49 -19.76
C ILE A 286 -11.56 51.49 -18.61
N ARG A 287 -12.60 50.72 -18.27
CA ARG A 287 -12.57 49.74 -17.18
C ARG A 287 -11.91 48.41 -17.55
N GLN A 288 -11.85 48.08 -18.84
CA GLN A 288 -11.28 46.82 -19.34
C GLN A 288 -9.78 46.94 -19.67
N GLU A 289 -9.27 48.14 -19.96
CA GLU A 289 -7.85 48.38 -20.26
C GLU A 289 -6.96 48.40 -18.99
N LEU A 290 -7.45 48.91 -17.86
CA LEU A 290 -6.69 49.01 -16.60
C LEU A 290 -6.48 47.66 -15.87
N TYR A 291 -7.38 46.69 -16.02
CA TYR A 291 -7.28 45.37 -15.37
C TYR A 291 -6.24 44.45 -16.03
N LEU A 292 -5.96 44.64 -17.32
CA LEU A 292 -5.00 43.83 -18.07
C LEU A 292 -3.54 44.29 -17.89
N GLU A 293 -3.30 45.58 -17.60
CA GLU A 293 -1.95 46.10 -17.33
C GLU A 293 -1.44 45.76 -15.91
N GLU A 294 -2.31 45.70 -14.89
CA GLU A 294 -1.89 45.35 -13.53
C GLU A 294 -1.44 43.88 -13.40
N GLN A 295 -2.03 42.95 -14.15
CA GLN A 295 -1.62 41.53 -14.13
C GLN A 295 -0.23 41.33 -14.75
N LEU A 296 0.08 42.02 -15.86
CA LEU A 296 1.35 41.86 -16.58
C LEU A 296 2.58 42.40 -15.82
N GLU A 297 2.41 43.43 -14.97
CA GLU A 297 3.50 43.96 -14.15
C GLU A 297 3.81 43.10 -12.91
N THR A 298 2.84 42.33 -12.40
CA THR A 298 3.06 41.44 -11.25
C THR A 298 3.83 40.17 -11.62
N ASP A 299 3.66 39.65 -12.84
CA ASP A 299 4.36 38.45 -13.30
C ASP A 299 5.81 38.73 -13.71
N ARG A 300 6.11 39.91 -14.27
CA ARG A 300 7.49 40.36 -14.56
C ARG A 300 8.36 40.50 -13.30
N LYS A 301 7.78 40.83 -12.15
CA LYS A 301 8.53 40.95 -10.87
C LYS A 301 8.83 39.60 -10.21
N LYS A 302 8.04 38.56 -10.48
CA LYS A 302 8.25 37.21 -9.94
C LYS A 302 9.37 36.47 -10.68
N GLU A 303 9.49 36.64 -11.99
CA GLU A 303 10.56 36.00 -12.78
C GLU A 303 11.97 36.55 -12.45
N MET A 304 12.09 37.84 -12.15
CA MET A 304 13.38 38.45 -11.77
C MET A 304 13.88 37.99 -10.39
N ALA A 305 12.97 37.70 -9.45
CA ALA A 305 13.31 37.24 -8.09
C ALA A 305 13.78 35.77 -8.05
N GLU A 306 13.32 34.93 -8.97
CA GLU A 306 13.75 33.53 -9.07
C GLU A 306 15.13 33.37 -9.73
N ILE A 307 15.48 34.27 -10.66
CA ILE A 307 16.81 34.31 -11.29
C ILE A 307 17.87 34.79 -10.28
N GLU A 308 17.55 35.74 -9.40
CA GLU A 308 18.49 36.25 -8.38
C GLU A 308 18.83 35.19 -7.29
N LYS A 309 17.85 34.36 -6.89
CA LYS A 309 18.07 33.27 -5.91
C LYS A 309 18.97 32.14 -6.44
N ARG A 310 18.92 31.83 -7.74
CA ARG A 310 19.78 30.80 -8.37
C ARG A 310 21.23 31.24 -8.53
N ILE A 311 21.52 32.55 -8.56
CA ILE A 311 22.89 33.09 -8.69
C ILE A 311 23.60 33.16 -7.34
N ARG A 312 22.90 33.51 -6.24
CA ARG A 312 23.50 33.52 -4.88
C ARG A 312 23.94 32.13 -4.41
N GLN A 313 23.15 31.09 -4.68
CA GLN A 313 23.47 29.72 -4.30
C GLN A 313 24.68 29.12 -5.06
N ARG A 314 25.09 29.70 -6.20
CA ARG A 314 26.27 29.27 -6.97
C ARG A 314 27.58 29.93 -6.50
N LEU A 315 27.51 31.05 -5.77
CA LEU A 315 28.68 31.77 -5.27
C LEU A 315 29.13 31.26 -3.89
N ASP A 316 28.19 30.88 -3.01
CA ASP A 316 28.49 30.37 -1.66
C ASP A 316 29.21 29.00 -1.68
N LEU A 317 28.94 28.15 -2.69
CA LEU A 317 29.60 26.84 -2.86
C LEU A 317 31.07 26.94 -3.34
N ARG A 318 31.49 28.09 -3.90
CA ARG A 318 32.86 28.30 -4.38
C ARG A 318 33.79 28.85 -3.28
N GLN A 319 33.25 29.68 -2.38
CA GLN A 319 34.01 30.25 -1.25
C GLN A 319 34.32 29.21 -0.15
N MET A 320 33.40 28.26 0.10
CA MET A 320 33.62 27.18 1.09
C MET A 320 34.70 26.15 0.69
N TYR A 321 35.04 26.05 -0.60
CA TYR A 321 36.06 25.11 -1.10
C TYR A 321 37.50 25.69 -1.01
N GLU A 322 37.63 27.02 -1.04
CA GLU A 322 38.93 27.73 -0.94
C GLU A 322 39.42 27.82 0.52
N GLU A 323 38.51 27.88 1.51
CA GLU A 323 38.83 27.92 2.94
C GLU A 323 39.29 26.57 3.52
N GLN A 324 38.81 25.42 2.99
CA GLN A 324 39.26 24.09 3.43
C GLN A 324 40.70 23.74 3.01
N PHE A 325 41.21 24.33 1.92
CA PHE A 325 42.56 24.02 1.41
C PHE A 325 43.67 24.77 2.18
N ALA A 326 43.35 25.94 2.75
CA ALA A 326 44.29 26.74 3.54
C ALA A 326 44.56 26.16 4.94
N LEU A 327 43.55 25.55 5.58
CA LEU A 327 43.69 24.92 6.91
C LEU A 327 44.53 23.64 6.90
N LYS A 328 44.63 22.95 5.76
CA LYS A 328 45.39 21.69 5.62
C LYS A 328 46.90 21.89 5.48
N LYS A 329 47.35 23.10 5.11
CA LYS A 329 48.77 23.43 4.87
C LYS A 329 49.50 23.91 6.14
N ILE A 330 48.77 24.45 7.11
CA ILE A 330 49.31 24.95 8.40
C ILE A 330 49.59 23.80 9.39
N ALA A 331 48.85 22.68 9.29
CA ALA A 331 49.01 21.54 10.19
C ALA A 331 50.26 20.67 9.95
N GLN A 332 50.89 20.75 8.76
CA GLN A 332 52.07 19.92 8.42
C GLN A 332 53.42 20.57 8.80
N GLN A 333 53.46 21.87 9.06
CA GLN A 333 54.71 22.57 9.41
C GLN A 333 55.02 22.53 10.92
N ALA A 334 54.02 22.35 11.80
CA ALA A 334 54.22 22.31 13.25
C ALA A 334 54.85 20.99 13.79
N VAL A 335 54.82 19.90 13.02
CA VAL A 335 55.32 18.58 13.47
C VAL A 335 56.83 18.41 13.25
N GLN A 336 57.44 19.16 12.32
CA GLN A 336 58.87 19.04 12.01
C GLN A 336 59.77 19.81 13.00
N GLU A 337 59.23 20.82 13.71
CA GLU A 337 60.01 21.63 14.66
C GLU A 337 60.15 20.98 16.05
N GLU A 338 59.32 19.98 16.39
CA GLU A 338 59.37 19.28 17.68
C GLU A 338 60.43 18.15 17.75
N GLU A 339 60.87 17.59 16.61
CA GLU A 339 61.82 16.46 16.57
C GLU A 339 63.31 16.87 16.71
N GLU A 340 63.66 18.13 16.40
CA GLU A 340 65.06 18.58 16.42
C GLU A 340 65.55 18.99 17.83
N ALA A 341 64.64 19.37 18.74
CA ALA A 341 64.95 19.78 20.11
C ALA A 341 65.34 18.61 21.04
N PHE A 342 64.94 17.37 20.72
CA PHE A 342 65.18 16.19 21.57
C PHE A 342 66.61 15.60 21.44
N ARG A 343 67.29 15.79 20.31
CA ARG A 343 68.64 15.23 20.07
C ARG A 343 69.77 15.93 20.83
N GLN A 344 69.60 17.19 21.22
CA GLN A 344 70.68 17.97 21.83
C GLN A 344 70.84 17.75 23.35
N GLN A 345 69.85 17.15 24.04
CA GLN A 345 69.91 16.92 25.49
C GLN A 345 70.61 15.62 25.94
N MET A 346 70.87 14.65 25.05
CA MET A 346 71.47 13.36 25.44
C MET A 346 73.01 13.34 25.48
N GLN A 347 73.71 14.29 24.85
CA GLN A 347 75.18 14.27 24.80
C GLN A 347 75.86 14.85 26.04
N ALA A 348 75.13 15.59 26.88
CA ALA A 348 75.69 16.23 28.08
C ALA A 348 75.84 15.30 29.30
N LYS A 349 75.12 14.16 29.34
CA LYS A 349 75.08 13.24 30.49
C LYS A 349 76.26 12.26 30.57
N PHE A 350 76.96 12.01 29.46
CA PHE A 350 78.01 10.99 29.40
C PHE A 350 79.40 11.49 29.84
N ALA A 351 79.59 12.79 30.06
CA ALA A 351 80.89 13.36 30.38
C ALA A 351 81.25 13.40 31.89
N GLU A 352 80.27 13.16 32.79
CA GLU A 352 80.51 13.24 34.24
C GLU A 352 80.89 11.88 34.88
N ASP A 353 80.60 10.76 34.23
CA ASP A 353 80.81 9.43 34.81
C ASP A 353 82.24 8.89 34.68
N ASP A 354 83.08 9.45 33.80
CA ASP A 354 84.46 8.98 33.57
C ASP A 354 85.48 9.45 34.62
N ARG A 355 85.10 10.33 35.56
CA ARG A 355 86.05 10.93 36.53
C ARG A 355 86.17 10.19 37.86
N VAL A 356 85.27 9.26 38.17
CA VAL A 356 85.22 8.58 39.49
C VAL A 356 85.99 7.25 39.51
N GLU A 357 86.52 6.80 38.37
CA GLU A 357 86.98 5.41 38.23
C GLU A 357 88.40 5.09 38.73
N GLN A 358 89.29 6.07 38.89
CA GLN A 358 90.74 5.77 39.03
C GLN A 358 91.29 5.60 40.46
N MET A 359 90.54 5.87 41.53
CA MET A 359 91.05 5.74 42.92
C MET A 359 90.57 4.50 43.69
N ASN A 360 89.75 3.64 43.10
CA ASN A 360 89.22 2.44 43.77
C ASN A 360 89.96 1.14 43.40
N ALA A 361 91.04 1.18 42.61
CA ALA A 361 91.63 0.00 41.97
C ALA A 361 92.33 -1.02 42.92
N GLN A 362 92.86 -0.60 44.08
CA GLN A 362 93.67 -1.49 44.93
C GLN A 362 92.92 -2.10 46.12
N LYS A 363 91.91 -1.43 46.71
CA LYS A 363 90.92 -2.06 47.63
C LYS A 363 89.96 -3.00 46.87
N ARG A 364 89.80 -2.80 45.55
CA ARG A 364 89.05 -3.68 44.65
C ARG A 364 89.64 -5.09 44.63
N ARG A 365 90.95 -5.30 44.44
CA ARG A 365 91.52 -6.65 44.23
C ARG A 365 91.32 -7.67 45.36
N MET A 366 91.45 -7.26 46.63
CA MET A 366 91.29 -8.19 47.76
C MET A 366 89.82 -8.48 48.07
N LYS A 367 88.95 -7.45 48.09
CA LYS A 367 87.49 -7.67 48.16
C LYS A 367 86.95 -8.41 46.93
N GLN A 368 87.57 -8.26 45.75
CA GLN A 368 87.19 -8.97 44.53
C GLN A 368 87.41 -10.48 44.62
N LEU A 369 88.40 -10.99 45.36
CA LEU A 369 88.62 -12.44 45.48
C LEU A 369 87.63 -13.11 46.43
N GLU A 370 87.32 -12.48 47.57
CA GLU A 370 86.28 -12.94 48.49
C GLU A 370 84.89 -12.76 47.89
N HIS A 371 84.62 -11.61 47.25
CA HIS A 371 83.43 -11.44 46.43
C HIS A 371 83.40 -12.44 45.27
N ARG A 372 84.51 -12.78 44.63
CA ARG A 372 84.50 -13.76 43.52
C ARG A 372 84.12 -15.15 44.00
N LYS A 373 84.62 -15.63 45.15
CA LYS A 373 84.18 -16.91 45.72
C LYS A 373 82.74 -16.89 46.24
N ALA A 374 82.32 -15.80 46.87
CA ALA A 374 80.93 -15.62 47.30
C ALA A 374 79.99 -15.47 46.09
N VAL A 375 80.42 -14.80 45.03
CA VAL A 375 79.71 -14.64 43.75
C VAL A 375 79.68 -15.95 42.99
N GLU A 376 80.75 -16.75 42.97
CA GLU A 376 80.76 -18.09 42.38
C GLU A 376 79.76 -19.02 43.09
N LYS A 377 79.72 -19.02 44.43
CA LYS A 377 78.67 -19.74 45.18
C LYS A 377 77.27 -19.19 44.90
N LEU A 378 77.10 -17.86 44.86
CA LEU A 378 75.82 -17.25 44.49
C LEU A 378 75.44 -17.53 43.02
N ILE A 379 76.41 -17.71 42.12
CA ILE A 379 76.19 -18.10 40.72
C ILE A 379 75.80 -19.58 40.65
N GLU A 380 76.46 -20.47 41.39
CA GLU A 380 76.10 -21.88 41.48
C GLU A 380 74.72 -22.08 42.10
N ASP A 381 74.40 -21.38 43.19
CA ASP A 381 73.08 -21.43 43.83
C ASP A 381 72.02 -20.79 42.94
N ARG A 382 72.32 -19.68 42.25
CA ARG A 382 71.44 -19.09 41.22
C ARG A 382 71.27 -20.01 40.02
N HIS A 383 72.29 -20.77 39.62
CA HIS A 383 72.21 -21.72 38.52
C HIS A 383 71.35 -22.94 38.91
N LYS A 384 71.50 -23.45 40.14
CA LYS A 384 70.62 -24.50 40.69
C LYS A 384 69.18 -24.03 40.85
N GLN A 385 68.96 -22.81 41.35
CA GLN A 385 67.64 -22.19 41.41
C GLN A 385 67.05 -22.01 40.01
N PHE A 386 67.83 -21.52 39.04
CA PHE A 386 67.39 -21.38 37.65
C PHE A 386 67.03 -22.71 37.01
N ILE A 387 67.80 -23.78 37.24
CA ILE A 387 67.47 -25.13 36.75
C ILE A 387 66.18 -25.63 37.42
N ALA A 388 66.06 -25.52 38.75
CA ALA A 388 64.86 -25.93 39.47
C ALA A 388 63.61 -25.13 39.07
N ASP A 389 63.75 -23.83 38.83
CA ASP A 389 62.67 -22.97 38.34
C ASP A 389 62.32 -23.31 36.88
N LYS A 390 63.30 -23.64 36.03
CA LYS A 390 63.05 -24.12 34.66
C LYS A 390 62.38 -25.49 34.62
N GLU A 391 62.74 -26.41 35.52
CA GLU A 391 62.09 -27.71 35.67
C GLU A 391 60.64 -27.54 36.14
N ARG A 392 60.39 -26.66 37.12
CA ARG A 392 59.03 -26.29 37.55
C ARG A 392 58.21 -25.65 36.43
N GLU A 393 58.78 -24.71 35.69
CA GLU A 393 58.12 -24.09 34.53
C GLU A 393 57.76 -25.12 33.46
N LEU A 394 58.63 -26.10 33.20
CA LEU A 394 58.36 -27.19 32.25
C LEU A 394 57.25 -28.12 32.75
N GLU A 395 57.24 -28.47 34.04
CA GLU A 395 56.19 -29.27 34.66
C GLU A 395 54.83 -28.54 34.63
N GLU A 396 54.82 -27.24 34.97
CA GLU A 396 53.63 -26.39 34.87
C GLU A 396 53.13 -26.30 33.43
N TRP A 397 54.04 -26.14 32.46
CA TRP A 397 53.69 -26.10 31.05
C TRP A 397 53.09 -27.43 30.56
N GLN A 398 53.66 -28.57 30.95
CA GLN A 398 53.11 -29.89 30.62
C GLN A 398 51.74 -30.14 31.28
N LEU A 399 51.55 -29.69 32.52
CA LEU A 399 50.26 -29.78 33.21
C LEU A 399 49.21 -28.91 32.52
N GLU A 400 49.58 -27.71 32.10
CA GLU A 400 48.69 -26.80 31.38
C GLU A 400 48.38 -27.31 29.97
N GLU A 401 49.35 -27.90 29.27
CA GLU A 401 49.13 -28.57 27.99
C GLU A 401 48.13 -29.72 28.12
N LYS A 402 48.28 -30.57 29.14
CA LYS A 402 47.32 -31.65 29.44
C LYS A 402 45.94 -31.12 29.77
N ARG A 403 45.84 -30.04 30.57
CA ARG A 403 44.56 -29.38 30.87
C ARG A 403 43.91 -28.83 29.62
N GLN A 404 44.66 -28.14 28.77
CA GLN A 404 44.17 -27.62 27.50
C GLN A 404 43.75 -28.75 26.55
N ALA A 405 44.50 -29.84 26.47
CA ALA A 405 44.15 -31.01 25.68
C ALA A 405 42.83 -31.64 26.17
N ASN A 406 42.65 -31.77 27.49
CA ASN A 406 41.41 -32.25 28.09
C ASN A 406 40.23 -31.32 27.77
N ILE A 407 40.42 -30.01 27.88
CA ILE A 407 39.38 -29.03 27.52
C ILE A 407 39.04 -29.15 26.03
N ARG A 408 40.03 -29.27 25.13
CA ARG A 408 39.79 -29.44 23.69
C ARG A 408 39.01 -30.73 23.39
N ALA A 409 39.33 -31.83 24.06
CA ALA A 409 38.60 -33.09 23.93
C ALA A 409 37.13 -32.92 24.36
N VAL A 410 36.88 -32.30 25.52
CA VAL A 410 35.53 -32.02 26.01
C VAL A 410 34.78 -31.08 25.06
N VAL A 411 35.43 -30.05 24.52
CA VAL A 411 34.83 -29.16 23.51
C VAL A 411 34.41 -29.92 22.27
N GLU A 412 35.24 -30.83 21.77
CA GLU A 412 34.94 -31.59 20.55
C GLU A 412 33.81 -32.61 20.78
N GLU A 413 33.76 -33.27 21.95
CA GLU A 413 32.63 -34.11 22.36
C GLU A 413 31.32 -33.33 22.41
N GLU A 414 31.34 -32.16 23.06
CA GLU A 414 30.19 -31.28 23.17
C GLU A 414 29.75 -30.72 21.81
N ARG A 415 30.71 -30.43 20.92
CA ARG A 415 30.45 -30.03 19.53
C ARG A 415 29.68 -31.12 18.81
N GLN A 416 30.16 -32.36 18.88
CA GLN A 416 29.51 -33.51 18.23
C GLN A 416 28.12 -33.77 18.82
N LYS A 417 27.96 -33.66 20.14
CA LYS A 417 26.66 -33.80 20.81
C LYS A 417 25.65 -32.78 20.31
N LEU A 418 26.01 -31.49 20.29
CA LEU A 418 25.17 -30.42 19.74
C LEU A 418 24.80 -30.67 18.27
N LEU A 419 25.75 -31.16 17.47
CA LEU A 419 25.47 -31.51 16.08
C LEU A 419 24.49 -32.68 15.96
N LYS A 420 24.63 -33.76 16.74
CA LYS A 420 23.67 -34.89 16.71
C LYS A 420 22.25 -34.44 17.06
N GLU A 421 22.12 -33.59 18.07
CA GLU A 421 20.82 -33.14 18.57
C GLU A 421 20.09 -32.20 17.60
N HIS A 422 20.83 -31.34 16.90
CA HIS A 422 20.25 -30.27 16.08
C HIS A 422 20.35 -30.49 14.57
N ALA A 423 21.33 -31.24 14.07
CA ALA A 423 21.54 -31.38 12.63
C ALA A 423 20.36 -32.10 11.95
N SER A 424 19.83 -33.18 12.55
CA SER A 424 18.66 -33.90 12.03
C SER A 424 17.44 -32.99 11.84
N LYS A 425 17.20 -32.09 12.79
CA LYS A 425 16.09 -31.11 12.75
C LYS A 425 16.32 -29.98 11.75
N LEU A 426 17.56 -29.70 11.39
CA LEU A 426 18.00 -28.60 10.52
C LEU A 426 18.48 -29.07 9.15
N LEU A 427 18.09 -30.27 8.73
CA LEU A 427 18.41 -30.80 7.40
C LEU A 427 18.02 -29.78 6.32
N GLY A 428 18.99 -29.39 5.48
CA GLY A 428 18.83 -28.38 4.42
C GLY A 428 19.04 -26.92 4.87
N TYR A 429 18.98 -26.62 6.16
CA TYR A 429 19.09 -25.26 6.72
C TYR A 429 20.37 -25.02 7.53
N LEU A 430 21.28 -26.01 7.63
CA LEU A 430 22.54 -25.86 8.37
C LEU A 430 23.51 -24.91 7.64
N PRO A 431 24.07 -23.89 8.34
CA PRO A 431 25.02 -22.95 7.77
C PRO A 431 26.33 -23.59 7.31
N ARG A 432 27.00 -22.94 6.35
CA ARG A 432 28.33 -23.36 5.87
C ARG A 432 29.37 -23.19 7.00
N GLY A 433 30.33 -24.13 7.07
CA GLY A 433 31.40 -24.10 8.07
C GLY A 433 31.01 -24.58 9.46
N VAL A 434 29.86 -25.27 9.60
CA VAL A 434 29.48 -25.98 10.83
C VAL A 434 30.08 -27.39 10.90
N LEU A 435 30.27 -28.03 9.75
CA LEU A 435 30.88 -29.36 9.62
C LEU A 435 32.38 -29.18 9.30
N LYS A 436 33.25 -29.79 10.11
CA LYS A 436 34.72 -29.70 9.96
C LYS A 436 35.25 -30.69 8.91
N GLY A 437 34.65 -31.88 8.79
CA GLY A 437 35.12 -32.95 7.90
C GLY A 437 34.05 -33.97 7.52
N GLU A 438 34.48 -35.01 6.80
CA GLU A 438 33.61 -36.11 6.37
C GLU A 438 33.17 -36.99 7.55
N ASP A 439 33.96 -37.04 8.62
CA ASP A 439 33.63 -37.76 9.86
C ASP A 439 32.35 -37.22 10.51
N ASP A 440 32.16 -35.89 10.51
CA ASP A 440 30.94 -35.25 11.01
C ASP A 440 29.71 -35.66 10.19
N ILE A 441 29.87 -35.79 8.87
CA ILE A 441 28.78 -36.17 7.96
C ILE A 441 28.43 -37.66 8.17
N ASN A 442 29.44 -38.51 8.35
CA ASN A 442 29.27 -39.94 8.60
C ASN A 442 28.55 -40.20 9.93
N MET A 443 28.82 -39.37 10.94
CA MET A 443 28.19 -39.46 12.26
C MET A 443 26.69 -39.10 12.25
N LEU A 444 26.23 -38.29 11.29
CA LEU A 444 24.86 -37.76 11.21
C LEU A 444 23.88 -38.61 10.39
N GLY A 445 24.36 -39.70 9.76
CA GLY A 445 23.55 -40.67 9.03
C GLY A 445 23.47 -40.47 7.52
N GLU A 446 22.91 -41.46 6.82
CA GLU A 446 22.89 -41.53 5.35
C GLU A 446 22.03 -40.45 4.69
N GLU A 447 20.92 -40.06 5.31
CA GLU A 447 20.03 -38.99 4.81
C GLU A 447 20.76 -37.64 4.73
N PHE A 448 21.62 -37.36 5.72
CA PHE A 448 22.43 -36.15 5.77
C PHE A 448 23.50 -36.15 4.68
N ARG A 449 24.13 -37.31 4.46
CA ARG A 449 25.13 -37.53 3.41
C ARG A 449 24.53 -37.27 2.03
N LEU A 450 23.35 -37.81 1.74
CA LEU A 450 22.67 -37.63 0.45
C LEU A 450 22.26 -36.17 0.19
N ALA A 451 21.70 -35.49 1.20
CA ALA A 451 21.27 -34.10 1.06
C ALA A 451 22.46 -33.14 0.81
N TYR A 452 23.57 -33.33 1.53
CA TYR A 452 24.74 -32.46 1.40
C TYR A 452 25.64 -32.82 0.20
N GLN A 453 25.70 -34.08 -0.24
CA GLN A 453 26.37 -34.46 -1.49
C GLN A 453 25.71 -33.82 -2.71
N LYS A 454 24.36 -33.81 -2.77
CA LYS A 454 23.61 -33.11 -3.84
C LYS A 454 23.89 -31.60 -3.87
N ARG A 455 24.07 -30.97 -2.71
CA ARG A 455 24.37 -29.54 -2.59
C ARG A 455 25.82 -29.19 -2.98
N ARG A 456 26.80 -30.07 -2.71
CA ARG A 456 28.20 -29.89 -3.13
C ARG A 456 28.37 -29.92 -4.65
N GLY A 457 27.48 -30.59 -5.38
CA GLY A 457 27.49 -30.67 -6.84
C GLY A 457 26.87 -29.46 -7.57
N ASN A 458 26.25 -28.52 -6.85
CA ASN A 458 25.59 -27.34 -7.43
C ASN A 458 26.28 -26.05 -6.92
N PRO A 459 27.31 -25.54 -7.63
CA PRO A 459 28.03 -24.33 -7.24
C PRO A 459 27.24 -23.02 -7.49
N SER A 460 25.99 -23.08 -7.97
CA SER A 460 25.23 -21.92 -8.47
C SER A 460 24.07 -21.48 -7.56
N SER A 461 24.24 -21.57 -6.24
CA SER A 461 23.35 -20.91 -5.28
C SER A 461 24.16 -20.03 -4.33
N GLU A 462 25.08 -19.25 -4.89
CA GLU A 462 25.77 -18.15 -4.22
C GLU A 462 25.00 -16.87 -4.49
N GLU A 463 24.56 -16.23 -3.42
CA GLU A 463 23.92 -14.90 -3.27
C GLU A 463 22.53 -14.98 -2.64
N SER A 464 22.51 -14.99 -1.30
CA SER A 464 21.55 -14.26 -0.44
C SER A 464 21.88 -14.47 1.03
#